data_AF-A0A526MKS2-F1
#
_entry.id   AF-A0A526MKS2-F1
#
_cell.length_a   1.000
_cell.length_b   1.000
_cell.length_c   1.000
_cell.angle_alpha   90.00
_cell.angle_beta   90.00
_cell.angle_gamma   90.00
#
_symmetry.space_group_name_H-M   'P 1'
#
loop_
_entity.id
_entity.type
_entity.pdbx_description
1 polymer ?
#
loop_
_entity_poly.entity_id
_entity_poly.type
_entity_poly.pdbx_seq_one_letter_code
_entity_poly.pdbx_strand_id
1 'polypeptide(L)'
;MAQIAKKTKRNHHGLLCAHEYDDVFAASIKEPEATAIFANGLERAGIGRRDQKVPSVGSEDFGQFGLSGAKAAMLFLGSSPDWPRVHPPDYDFRDELIPVGIRIFSETLAACLDNS
;
A
#
# COMPACT_ATOMS: atom_id res chain seq x y z
N MET A 1 -10.95 -0.74 19.05
CA MET A 1 -11.76 0.47 19.33
C MET A 1 -10.78 1.58 19.66
N ALA A 2 -10.48 2.44 18.68
CA ALA A 2 -9.55 3.54 18.87
C ALA A 2 -10.06 4.49 19.96
N GLN A 3 -9.17 4.87 20.88
CA GLN A 3 -9.52 5.72 22.01
C GLN A 3 -9.39 7.18 21.57
N ILE A 4 -10.52 7.88 21.47
CA ILE A 4 -10.56 9.29 21.10
C ILE A 4 -9.98 10.12 22.26
N ALA A 5 -8.84 10.76 22.03
CA ALA A 5 -8.33 11.76 22.96
C ALA A 5 -9.03 13.10 22.71
N LYS A 6 -9.84 13.55 23.67
CA LYS A 6 -10.49 14.88 23.66
C LYS A 6 -9.79 15.81 24.63
N LYS A 7 -9.38 16.99 24.16
CA LYS A 7 -8.84 18.05 25.02
C LYS A 7 -9.50 19.38 24.70
N THR A 8 -10.03 20.03 25.72
CA THR A 8 -10.67 21.34 25.61
C THR A 8 -9.88 22.37 26.40
N LYS A 9 -9.53 23.50 25.79
CA LYS A 9 -8.81 24.60 26.45
C LYS A 9 -9.26 25.95 25.90
N ARG A 10 -9.24 26.97 26.74
CA ARG A 10 -9.35 28.37 26.30
C ARG A 10 -8.01 28.85 25.70
N ASN A 11 -8.02 29.39 24.49
CA ASN A 11 -6.82 29.95 23.86
C ASN A 11 -6.48 31.34 24.43
N HIS A 12 -5.36 31.92 24.00
CA HIS A 12 -4.89 33.23 24.49
C HIS A 12 -5.79 34.41 24.08
N HIS A 13 -6.79 34.18 23.23
CA HIS A 13 -7.83 35.14 22.85
C HIS A 13 -9.17 34.89 23.57
N GLY A 14 -9.22 33.95 24.52
CA GLY A 14 -10.43 33.65 25.29
C GLY A 14 -11.44 32.73 24.57
N LEU A 15 -11.12 32.21 23.39
CA LEU A 15 -11.97 31.27 22.65
C LEU A 15 -11.83 29.86 23.20
N LEU A 16 -12.94 29.12 23.25
CA LEU A 16 -12.96 27.70 23.63
C LEU A 16 -12.53 26.86 22.41
N CYS A 17 -11.47 26.07 22.54
CA CYS A 17 -11.00 25.16 21.50
C CYS A 17 -11.12 23.72 22.00
N ALA A 18 -11.71 22.84 21.19
CA ALA A 18 -11.74 21.40 21.41
C ALA A 18 -10.90 20.73 20.31
N HIS A 19 -9.97 19.85 20.71
CA HIS A 19 -9.18 19.04 19.80
C HIS A 19 -9.53 17.58 19.99
N GLU A 20 -9.69 16.87 18.88
CA GLU A 20 -9.97 15.44 18.81
C GLU A 20 -8.91 14.80 17.91
N TYR A 21 -8.46 13.62 18.29
CA TYR A 21 -7.57 12.80 17.48
C TYR A 21 -8.28 11.47 17.22
N ASP A 22 -8.41 11.14 15.93
CA ASP A 22 -8.93 9.86 15.46
C ASP A 22 -7.85 9.16 14.63
N ASP A 23 -7.88 7.83 14.71
CA ASP A 23 -6.82 6.93 14.30
C ASP A 23 -6.38 7.16 12.86
N VAL A 24 -5.07 7.05 12.62
CA VAL A 24 -4.44 7.33 11.34
C VAL A 24 -4.10 5.99 10.70
N PHE A 25 -4.38 5.85 9.39
CA PHE A 25 -3.96 4.67 8.62
C PHE A 25 -2.48 4.37 8.90
N ALA A 26 -2.20 3.15 9.34
CA ALA A 26 -0.85 2.71 9.58
C ALA A 26 -0.04 2.78 8.28
N ALA A 27 1.20 3.27 8.37
CA ALA A 27 2.09 3.29 7.23
C ALA A 27 2.29 1.85 6.71
N SER A 28 2.11 1.66 5.39
CA SER A 28 2.38 0.38 4.73
C SER A 28 3.89 0.18 4.60
N ILE A 29 4.50 -0.46 5.60
CA ILE A 29 5.92 -0.80 5.61
C ILE A 29 6.11 -2.14 4.90
N LYS A 30 7.01 -2.18 3.92
CA LYS A 30 7.37 -3.41 3.22
C LYS A 30 8.42 -4.17 4.02
N GLU A 31 8.12 -5.43 4.34
CA GLU A 31 9.07 -6.31 4.99
C GLU A 31 10.11 -6.83 3.96
N PRO A 32 11.43 -6.84 4.28
CA PRO A 32 12.48 -7.23 3.34
C PRO A 32 12.35 -8.63 2.72
N GLU A 33 12.00 -9.65 3.50
CA GLU A 33 11.85 -11.03 3.02
C GLU A 33 10.65 -11.17 2.08
N ALA A 34 9.49 -10.62 2.45
CA ALA A 34 8.33 -10.57 1.57
C ALA A 34 8.61 -9.80 0.27
N THR A 35 9.39 -8.72 0.36
CA THR A 35 9.83 -7.93 -0.81
C THR A 35 10.74 -8.75 -1.72
N ALA A 36 11.64 -9.56 -1.16
CA ALA A 36 12.54 -10.44 -1.92
C ALA A 36 11.76 -11.54 -2.65
N ILE A 37 10.73 -12.11 -2.02
CA ILE A 37 9.85 -13.12 -2.65
C ILE A 37 9.11 -12.50 -3.84
N PHE A 38 8.57 -11.28 -3.70
CA PHE A 38 7.99 -10.54 -4.83
C PHE A 38 9.00 -10.27 -5.94
N ALA A 39 10.23 -9.87 -5.61
CA ALA A 39 11.26 -9.61 -6.60
C ALA A 39 11.59 -10.87 -7.43
N ASN A 40 11.69 -12.04 -6.80
CA ASN A 40 11.89 -13.32 -7.48
C ASN A 40 10.68 -13.69 -8.36
N GLY A 41 9.45 -13.54 -7.84
CA GLY A 41 8.24 -13.78 -8.63
C GLY A 41 8.14 -12.90 -9.87
N LEU A 42 8.51 -11.62 -9.77
CA LEU A 42 8.55 -10.69 -10.91
C LEU A 42 9.61 -11.10 -11.96
N GLU A 43 10.78 -11.56 -11.50
CA GLU A 43 11.82 -12.09 -12.39
C GLU A 43 11.33 -13.32 -13.16
N ARG A 44 10.73 -14.30 -12.47
CA ARG A 44 10.13 -15.50 -13.10
C ARG A 44 9.00 -15.16 -14.06
N ALA A 45 8.20 -14.16 -13.73
CA ALA A 45 7.14 -13.66 -14.60
C ALA A 45 7.68 -12.94 -15.86
N GLY A 46 8.97 -12.59 -15.89
CA GLY A 46 9.55 -11.78 -16.96
C GLY A 46 9.07 -10.32 -16.93
N ILE A 47 8.66 -9.82 -15.76
CA ILE A 47 8.07 -8.49 -15.60
C ILE A 47 9.09 -7.55 -14.95
N GLY A 48 9.40 -6.46 -15.66
CA GLY A 48 10.30 -5.43 -15.14
C GLY A 48 9.73 -4.75 -13.88
N ARG A 49 10.58 -4.52 -12.89
CA ARG A 49 10.25 -3.75 -11.68
C ARG A 49 11.01 -2.44 -11.64
N ARG A 50 10.42 -1.45 -10.98
CA ARG A 50 11.07 -0.17 -10.68
C ARG A 50 10.86 0.16 -9.21
N ASP A 51 11.95 0.38 -8.50
CA ASP A 51 11.89 0.81 -7.11
C ASP A 51 11.46 2.28 -7.04
N GLN A 52 10.54 2.58 -6.13
CA GLN A 52 10.14 3.95 -5.84
C GLN A 52 11.25 4.62 -5.04
N LYS A 53 11.67 5.82 -5.48
CA LYS A 53 12.71 6.60 -4.79
C LYS A 53 12.19 7.31 -3.54
N VAL A 54 10.87 7.50 -3.45
CA VAL A 54 10.19 8.18 -2.36
C VAL A 54 8.96 7.36 -1.95
N PRO A 55 8.57 7.36 -0.66
CA PRO A 55 7.33 6.75 -0.22
C PRO A 55 6.11 7.36 -0.93
N SER A 56 5.07 6.55 -1.13
CA SER A 56 3.77 7.07 -1.57
C SER A 56 3.15 7.93 -0.47
N VAL A 57 2.48 9.01 -0.88
CA VAL A 57 1.69 9.85 0.04
C VAL A 57 0.27 9.33 0.25
N GLY A 58 -0.19 8.41 -0.60
CA GLY A 58 -1.50 7.79 -0.47
C GLY A 58 -1.56 6.88 0.76
N SER A 59 -2.61 7.03 1.55
CA SER A 59 -2.94 6.13 2.65
C SER A 59 -3.56 4.85 2.11
N GLU A 60 -3.09 3.70 2.58
CA GLU A 60 -3.63 2.37 2.26
C GLU A 60 -3.78 1.58 3.57
N ASP A 61 -4.91 0.90 3.75
CA ASP A 61 -5.17 0.09 4.95
C ASP A 61 -4.34 -1.20 5.03
N PHE A 62 -3.65 -1.57 3.94
CA PHE A 62 -2.74 -2.72 3.87
C PHE A 62 -1.67 -2.74 4.98
N GLY A 63 -1.31 -1.57 5.54
CA GLY A 63 -0.41 -1.47 6.69
C GLY A 63 -0.88 -2.26 7.91
N GLN A 64 -2.18 -2.52 8.03
CA GLN A 64 -2.77 -3.31 9.12
C GLN A 64 -2.29 -4.77 9.12
N PHE A 65 -1.97 -5.35 7.95
CA PHE A 65 -1.41 -6.71 7.89
C PHE A 65 -0.05 -6.79 8.58
N GLY A 66 0.81 -5.79 8.33
CA GLY A 66 2.11 -5.67 9.00
C GLY A 66 1.97 -5.49 10.51
N LEU A 67 1.04 -4.62 10.95
CA LEU A 67 0.75 -4.43 12.37
C LEU A 67 0.21 -5.70 13.07
N SER A 68 -0.49 -6.55 12.32
CA SER A 68 -1.02 -7.82 12.81
C SER A 68 0.02 -8.94 12.86
N GLY A 69 1.28 -8.65 12.51
CA GLY A 69 2.41 -9.59 12.61
C GLY A 69 2.78 -10.31 11.31
N ALA A 70 2.15 -9.98 10.18
CA ALA A 70 2.51 -10.58 8.90
C ALA A 70 3.78 -9.93 8.31
N LYS A 71 4.65 -10.73 7.68
CA LYS A 71 5.68 -10.22 6.76
C LYS A 71 4.98 -9.81 5.47
N ALA A 72 4.65 -8.53 5.34
CA ALA A 72 3.81 -8.02 4.27
C ALA A 72 4.61 -7.18 3.27
N ALA A 73 4.26 -7.30 2.00
CA ALA A 73 4.72 -6.44 0.92
C ALA A 73 3.58 -6.25 -0.09
N MET A 74 3.52 -5.05 -0.68
CA MET A 74 2.59 -4.72 -1.77
C MET A 74 3.39 -4.21 -2.97
N LEU A 75 2.78 -4.10 -4.14
CA LEU A 75 3.36 -3.41 -5.30
C LEU A 75 2.29 -2.59 -6.02
N PHE A 76 2.74 -1.64 -6.84
CA PHE A 76 1.85 -0.96 -7.78
C PHE A 76 2.01 -1.58 -9.15
N LEU A 77 0.89 -1.91 -9.79
CA LEU A 77 0.86 -2.35 -11.19
C LEU A 77 0.80 -1.11 -12.09
N GLY A 78 1.77 -0.96 -12.99
CA GLY A 78 1.80 0.17 -13.91
C GLY A 78 0.71 0.06 -14.98
N SER A 79 -0.05 1.14 -15.20
CA SER A 79 -1.15 1.20 -16.18
C SER A 79 -0.85 1.98 -17.46
N SER A 80 0.42 2.36 -17.68
CA SER A 80 0.93 3.36 -18.67
C SER A 80 1.01 4.78 -18.10
N PRO A 81 2.03 5.59 -18.47
CA PRO A 81 2.08 7.01 -18.10
C PRO A 81 0.96 7.85 -18.73
N ASP A 82 0.39 7.39 -19.84
CA ASP A 82 -0.68 8.10 -20.59
C ASP A 82 -2.09 7.71 -20.14
N TRP A 83 -2.22 6.87 -19.11
CA TRP A 83 -3.51 6.47 -18.55
C TRP A 83 -3.91 7.37 -17.38
N PRO A 84 -5.22 7.64 -17.17
CA PRO A 84 -5.66 8.39 -16.00
C PRO A 84 -5.14 7.79 -14.69
N ARG A 85 -4.80 8.66 -13.72
CA ARG A 85 -4.54 8.22 -12.34
C ARG A 85 -5.83 7.65 -11.74
N VAL A 86 -5.70 6.89 -10.66
CA VAL A 86 -6.84 6.43 -9.86
C VAL A 86 -7.53 7.62 -9.18
N HIS A 87 -8.86 7.51 -8.96
CA HIS A 87 -9.81 8.46 -8.35
C HIS A 87 -10.62 9.41 -9.27
N PRO A 88 -10.10 9.95 -10.38
CA PRO A 88 -10.91 10.64 -11.38
C PRO A 88 -12.13 9.81 -11.82
N PRO A 89 -13.31 10.44 -12.02
CA PRO A 89 -14.54 9.72 -12.43
C PRO A 89 -14.44 9.00 -13.77
N ASP A 90 -13.54 9.44 -14.64
CA ASP A 90 -13.27 8.91 -15.96
C ASP A 90 -12.18 7.82 -15.97
N TYR A 91 -11.66 7.44 -14.79
CA TYR A 91 -10.78 6.29 -14.69
C TYR A 91 -11.55 5.00 -15.00
N ASP A 92 -11.09 4.30 -16.02
CA ASP A 92 -11.51 2.94 -16.35
C ASP A 92 -10.32 1.98 -16.19
N PHE A 93 -10.58 0.80 -15.65
CA PHE A 93 -9.54 -0.19 -15.43
C PHE A 93 -9.18 -0.87 -16.77
N ARG A 94 -7.89 -1.11 -17.00
CA ARG A 94 -7.41 -1.77 -18.21
C ARG A 94 -7.44 -3.28 -18.05
N ASP A 95 -8.42 -3.93 -18.64
CA ASP A 95 -8.58 -5.39 -18.58
C ASP A 95 -7.33 -6.15 -19.10
N GLU A 96 -6.52 -5.55 -19.97
CA GLU A 96 -5.26 -6.15 -20.41
C GLU A 96 -4.25 -6.36 -19.27
N LEU A 97 -4.42 -5.66 -18.15
CA LEU A 97 -3.59 -5.81 -16.96
C LEU A 97 -4.00 -6.99 -16.07
N ILE A 98 -5.20 -7.54 -16.25
CA ILE A 98 -5.68 -8.71 -15.49
C ILE A 98 -4.72 -9.90 -15.63
N PRO A 99 -4.38 -10.38 -16.86
CA PRO A 99 -3.46 -11.50 -17.01
C PRO A 99 -2.05 -11.18 -16.47
N VAL A 100 -1.62 -9.92 -16.51
CA VAL A 100 -0.34 -9.49 -15.93
C VAL A 100 -0.37 -9.63 -14.41
N GLY A 101 -1.41 -9.13 -13.74
CA GLY A 101 -1.60 -9.27 -12.30
C GLY A 101 -1.65 -10.73 -11.85
N ILE A 102 -2.43 -11.57 -12.56
CA ILE A 102 -2.50 -13.01 -12.31
C ILE A 102 -1.12 -13.66 -12.40
N ARG A 103 -0.34 -13.32 -13.43
CA ARG A 103 0.99 -13.89 -13.63
C ARG A 103 1.95 -13.50 -12.50
N ILE A 104 1.95 -12.23 -12.09
CA ILE A 104 2.77 -11.75 -10.97
C ILE A 104 2.50 -12.59 -9.72
N PHE A 105 1.24 -12.69 -9.28
CA PHE A 105 0.91 -13.41 -8.06
C PHE A 105 1.16 -14.92 -8.18
N SER A 106 0.92 -15.51 -9.34
CA SER A 106 1.14 -16.94 -9.57
C SER A 106 2.62 -17.31 -9.48
N GLU A 107 3.50 -16.51 -10.09
CA GLU A 107 4.95 -16.74 -10.02
C GLU A 107 5.54 -16.39 -8.66
N THR A 108 5.03 -15.36 -7.99
CA THR A 108 5.39 -15.05 -6.60
C THR A 108 4.99 -16.19 -5.66
N LEU A 109 3.80 -16.76 -5.84
CA LEU A 109 3.36 -17.93 -5.06
C LEU A 109 4.29 -19.13 -5.30
N ALA A 110 4.60 -19.43 -6.56
CA ALA A 110 5.53 -20.51 -6.89
C ALA A 110 6.92 -20.29 -6.26
N ALA A 111 7.46 -19.07 -6.34
CA ALA A 111 8.72 -18.70 -5.71
C ALA A 111 8.68 -18.81 -4.18
N CYS A 112 7.54 -18.54 -3.54
CA CYS A 112 7.37 -18.71 -2.10
C CYS A 112 7.41 -20.20 -1.71
N LEU A 113 6.72 -21.05 -2.48
CA LEU A 113 6.66 -22.49 -2.22
C LEU A 113 8.00 -23.20 -2.43
N ASP A 114 8.81 -22.74 -3.38
CA ASP A 114 10.16 -23.29 -3.61
C ASP A 114 11.14 -23.02 -2.45
N ASN A 115 10.83 -22.03 -1.59
CA ASN A 115 11.63 -21.64 -0.42
C ASN A 115 11.03 -22.15 0.91
N SER A 116 9.98 -22.96 0.86
CA SER A 116 9.24 -23.47 2.04
C SER A 116 9.71 -24.86 2.50
#